data_AF-A0AAJ1HAE0-F1
#
_entry.id   AF-A0AAJ1HAE0-F1
#
_cell.length_a   1.000
_cell.length_b   1.000
_cell.length_c   1.000
_cell.angle_alpha   90.00
_cell.angle_beta   90.00
_cell.angle_gamma   90.00
#
_symmetry.space_group_name_H-M   'P 1'
#
loop_
_entity.id
_entity.type
_entity.pdbx_description
1 polymer ?
#
loop_
_entity_poly.entity_id
_entity_poly.type
_entity_poly.pdbx_seq_one_letter_code
_entity_poly.pdbx_strand_id
1 'polypeptide(L)'
;MSTRTRTTIVRSGMVAAVVLVGAVLLVPGLADRLRSALLHLVGALRALGHGTLTLGDGFVAAIAVTLLTALLPVLLAGASRASRPAGVAGRALVSAVVVLAAAVVVAAQSSTPGERFRSVVLAGLVGVAIGALLDAAWHARHSAAHASGRTRRVAWTLAAAYALLVVLVATAGSPVDRGIHPWLTRAIAAGHRLGAPQWLDYGSVEFTANVLFFVPFGFFVLLLFGARAWWVGMLGGFLASCAIETVQALFLPARFASVDDVLSNTSGAVLGVLLGIVVLGRARVSAAGGQSRAAV
;
A
#
# COMPACT_ATOMS: atom_id res chain seq x y z
N MET A 1 23.63 13.29 -9.33
CA MET A 1 23.10 14.09 -8.20
C MET A 1 24.13 14.03 -7.06
N SER A 2 24.62 15.17 -6.57
CA SER A 2 25.70 15.19 -5.56
C SER A 2 25.20 14.69 -4.19
N THR A 3 26.11 14.12 -3.39
CA THR A 3 25.83 13.68 -2.00
C THR A 3 25.24 14.82 -1.18
N ARG A 4 25.75 16.04 -1.35
CA ARG A 4 25.27 17.26 -0.66
C ARG A 4 23.82 17.59 -1.02
N THR A 5 23.45 17.54 -2.30
CA THR A 5 22.09 17.79 -2.78
C THR A 5 21.10 16.76 -2.21
N ARG A 6 21.50 15.49 -2.13
CA ARG A 6 20.69 14.42 -1.55
C ARG A 6 20.45 14.62 -0.06
N THR A 7 21.48 15.00 0.70
CA THR A 7 21.38 15.26 2.13
C THR A 7 20.50 16.47 2.42
N THR A 8 20.59 17.53 1.60
CA THR A 8 19.74 18.72 1.73
C THR A 8 18.28 18.38 1.49
N ILE A 9 17.94 17.67 0.40
CA ILE A 9 16.55 17.28 0.10
C ILE A 9 15.97 16.41 1.23
N VAL A 10 16.73 15.44 1.72
CA VAL A 10 16.28 14.56 2.81
C VAL A 10 16.10 15.32 4.11
N ARG A 11 17.01 16.24 4.46
CA ARG A 11 16.90 17.07 5.66
C ARG A 11 15.70 18.02 5.55
N SER A 12 15.51 18.67 4.41
CA SER A 12 14.35 19.54 4.16
C SER A 12 13.04 18.76 4.20
N GLY A 13 12.99 17.56 3.61
CA GLY A 13 11.81 16.68 3.67
C GLY A 13 11.51 16.20 5.09
N MET A 14 12.53 15.86 5.88
CA MET A 14 12.34 15.47 7.28
C MET A 14 11.90 16.65 8.15
N VAL A 15 12.49 17.83 7.98
CA VAL A 15 12.04 19.05 8.67
C VAL A 15 10.60 19.37 8.30
N ALA A 16 10.24 19.33 7.01
CA ALA A 16 8.88 19.55 6.57
C ALA A 16 7.89 18.53 7.16
N ALA A 17 8.26 17.25 7.23
CA ALA A 17 7.42 16.22 7.83
C ALA A 17 7.28 16.39 9.35
N VAL A 18 8.36 16.71 10.07
CA VAL A 18 8.32 16.98 11.51
C VAL A 18 7.51 18.24 11.80
N VAL A 19 7.66 19.30 10.99
CA VAL A 19 6.87 20.52 11.11
C VAL A 19 5.40 20.25 10.78
N LEU A 20 5.10 19.45 9.76
CA LEU A 20 3.73 19.10 9.40
C LEU A 20 3.06 18.26 10.50
N VAL A 21 3.74 17.23 11.00
CA VAL A 21 3.26 16.42 12.12
C VAL A 21 3.11 17.30 13.36
N GLY A 22 4.11 18.11 13.70
CA GLY A 22 4.05 19.06 14.80
C GLY A 22 2.90 20.05 14.68
N ALA A 23 2.66 20.61 13.50
CA ALA A 23 1.55 21.52 13.24
C ALA A 23 0.19 20.82 13.41
N VAL A 24 0.03 19.60 12.90
CA VAL A 24 -1.19 18.81 13.08
C VAL A 24 -1.44 18.47 14.55
N LEU A 25 -0.38 18.26 15.33
CA LEU A 25 -0.49 18.00 16.76
C LEU A 25 -0.80 19.26 17.58
N LEU A 26 -0.17 20.38 17.23
CA LEU A 26 -0.17 21.60 18.04
C LEU A 26 -1.26 22.60 17.68
N VAL A 27 -1.82 22.54 16.46
CA VAL A 27 -2.85 23.47 16.00
C VAL A 27 -4.23 22.82 16.11
N PRO A 28 -5.09 23.28 17.05
CA PRO A 28 -6.43 22.72 17.21
C PRO A 28 -7.25 22.75 15.92
N GLY A 29 -7.84 21.61 15.57
CA GLY A 29 -8.73 21.48 14.41
C GLY A 29 -8.03 21.58 13.05
N LEU A 30 -6.69 21.62 12.98
CA LEU A 30 -5.97 21.59 11.69
C LEU A 30 -6.18 20.26 10.97
N ALA A 31 -6.15 19.15 11.71
CA ALA A 31 -6.38 17.81 11.15
C ALA A 31 -7.74 17.70 10.44
N ASP A 32 -8.79 18.24 11.05
CA ASP A 32 -10.13 18.21 10.47
C ASP A 32 -10.26 19.17 9.29
N ARG A 33 -9.63 20.35 9.33
CA ARG A 33 -9.56 21.25 8.17
C ARG A 33 -8.88 20.60 6.97
N LEU A 34 -7.74 19.94 7.17
CA LEU A 34 -7.02 19.22 6.12
C LEU A 34 -7.86 18.06 5.56
N ARG A 35 -8.53 17.30 6.44
CA ARG A 35 -9.45 16.23 6.03
C ARG A 35 -10.59 16.79 5.18
N SER A 36 -11.25 17.87 5.60
CA SER A 36 -12.36 18.46 4.85
C SER A 36 -11.89 18.98 3.49
N ALA A 37 -10.72 19.62 3.42
CA ALA A 37 -10.16 20.08 2.15
C ALA A 37 -9.87 18.91 1.18
N LEU A 38 -9.30 17.81 1.69
CA LEU A 38 -9.11 16.59 0.90
C LEU A 38 -10.44 16.04 0.38
N LEU A 39 -11.46 15.94 1.24
CA LEU A 39 -12.76 15.38 0.86
C LEU A 39 -13.48 16.27 -0.16
N HIS A 40 -13.34 17.60 -0.08
CA HIS A 40 -13.85 18.51 -1.10
C HIS A 40 -13.15 18.29 -2.45
N LEU A 41 -11.82 18.14 -2.45
CA LEU A 41 -11.07 17.85 -3.68
C LEU A 41 -11.51 16.52 -4.30
N VAL A 42 -11.62 15.47 -3.49
CA VAL A 42 -12.07 14.15 -3.96
C VAL A 42 -13.52 14.21 -4.43
N GLY A 43 -14.40 14.95 -3.75
CA GLY A 43 -15.77 15.19 -4.21
C GLY A 43 -15.82 15.85 -5.58
N ALA A 44 -14.96 16.83 -5.84
CA ALA A 44 -14.84 17.45 -7.16
C ALA A 44 -14.35 16.44 -8.21
N LEU A 45 -13.38 15.58 -7.88
CA LEU A 45 -12.93 14.51 -8.76
C LEU A 45 -14.02 13.48 -9.06
N ARG A 46 -14.84 13.09 -8.06
CA ARG A 46 -16.00 12.20 -8.27
C ARG A 46 -17.02 12.81 -9.24
N ALA A 47 -17.27 14.13 -9.11
CA ALA A 47 -18.18 14.85 -9.99
C ALA A 47 -17.66 14.88 -11.45
N LEU A 48 -16.35 15.04 -11.65
CA LEU A 48 -15.72 14.97 -12.97
C LEU A 48 -15.65 13.55 -13.54
N GLY A 49 -15.47 12.55 -12.68
CA GLY A 49 -15.32 11.15 -13.05
C GLY A 49 -16.62 10.42 -13.39
N HIS A 50 -17.75 11.11 -13.51
CA HIS A 50 -19.05 10.51 -13.87
C HIS A 50 -19.44 9.28 -13.01
N GLY A 51 -19.01 9.23 -11.75
CA GLY A 51 -19.33 8.12 -10.84
C GLY A 51 -18.39 6.92 -10.87
N THR A 52 -17.24 6.98 -11.55
CA THR A 52 -16.25 5.88 -11.56
C THR A 52 -15.36 5.82 -10.31
N LEU A 53 -15.35 6.88 -9.50
CA LEU A 53 -14.66 6.96 -8.21
C LEU A 53 -15.73 6.99 -7.10
N THR A 54 -15.84 5.90 -6.35
CA THR A 54 -16.98 5.63 -5.45
C THR A 54 -16.58 5.37 -4.01
N LEU A 55 -15.28 5.22 -3.72
CA LEU A 55 -14.77 5.00 -2.36
C LEU A 55 -15.37 5.97 -1.34
N GLY A 56 -15.83 5.47 -0.20
CA GLY A 56 -16.43 6.30 0.86
C GLY A 56 -15.45 7.29 1.50
N ASP A 57 -15.96 8.44 1.95
CA ASP A 57 -15.16 9.55 2.50
C ASP A 57 -14.30 9.15 3.70
N GLY A 58 -14.84 8.29 4.58
CA GLY A 58 -14.10 7.76 5.71
C GLY A 58 -12.88 6.96 5.26
N PHE A 59 -13.03 6.15 4.21
CA PHE A 59 -11.95 5.32 3.68
C PHE A 59 -10.93 6.14 2.90
N VAL A 60 -11.37 7.15 2.14
CA VAL A 60 -10.49 8.14 1.51
C VAL A 60 -9.60 8.84 2.55
N ALA A 61 -10.18 9.25 3.68
CA ALA A 61 -9.41 9.82 4.78
C ALA A 61 -8.41 8.80 5.38
N ALA A 62 -8.81 7.54 5.53
CA ALA A 62 -7.92 6.47 5.98
C ALA A 62 -6.77 6.21 5.00
N ILE A 63 -7.01 6.24 3.69
CA ILE A 63 -5.97 6.15 2.65
C ILE A 63 -4.98 7.31 2.80
N ALA A 64 -5.46 8.55 2.99
CA ALA A 64 -4.58 9.70 3.18
C ALA A 64 -3.70 9.57 4.43
N VAL A 65 -4.26 9.11 5.55
CA VAL A 65 -3.48 8.81 6.77
C VAL A 65 -2.44 7.71 6.50
N THR A 66 -2.83 6.65 5.79
CA THR A 66 -1.94 5.54 5.39
C THR A 66 -0.76 6.04 4.56
N LEU A 67 -1.03 6.86 3.53
CA LEU A 67 0.00 7.43 2.66
C LEU A 67 0.94 8.37 3.42
N LEU A 68 0.39 9.23 4.29
CA LEU A 68 1.20 10.15 5.09
C LEU A 68 2.12 9.41 6.06
N THR A 69 1.59 8.41 6.76
CA THR A 69 2.34 7.64 7.77
C THR A 69 3.35 6.68 7.15
N ALA A 70 3.12 6.22 5.91
CA ALA A 70 4.11 5.45 5.14
C ALA A 70 5.40 6.23 4.85
N LEU A 71 5.37 7.56 4.90
CA LEU A 71 6.57 8.38 4.75
C LEU A 71 7.48 8.32 5.98
N LEU A 72 6.95 8.05 7.19
CA LEU A 72 7.71 8.14 8.43
C LEU A 72 8.92 7.19 8.46
N PRO A 73 8.80 5.87 8.20
CA PRO A 73 9.96 4.98 8.21
C PRO A 73 11.02 5.38 7.17
N VAL A 74 10.57 5.84 6.00
CA VAL A 74 11.44 6.24 4.87
C VAL A 74 12.21 7.52 5.20
N LEU A 75 11.54 8.51 5.81
CA LEU A 75 12.18 9.76 6.24
C LEU A 75 13.20 9.52 7.34
N LEU A 76 12.86 8.68 8.33
CA LEU A 76 13.81 8.26 9.37
C LEU A 76 15.02 7.52 8.76
N ALA A 77 14.81 6.72 7.72
CA ALA A 77 15.89 6.03 7.01
C ALA A 77 16.81 7.03 6.30
N GLY A 78 16.24 8.02 5.61
CA GLY A 78 17.01 9.06 4.94
C GLY A 78 17.82 9.92 5.90
N ALA A 79 17.26 10.23 7.07
CA ALA A 79 17.91 11.04 8.09
C ALA A 79 19.18 10.40 8.69
N SER A 80 19.19 9.06 8.76
CA SER A 80 20.32 8.31 9.27
C SER A 80 21.40 8.17 8.20
N ARG A 81 22.54 8.85 8.39
CA ARG A 81 23.72 8.75 7.50
C ARG A 81 24.28 7.32 7.38
N ALA A 82 23.90 6.43 8.31
CA ALA A 82 24.34 5.05 8.39
C ALA A 82 23.16 4.05 8.30
N SER A 83 22.08 4.40 7.58
CA SER A 83 20.93 3.48 7.48
C SER A 83 21.34 2.12 6.92
N ARG A 84 21.04 1.07 7.69
CA ARG A 84 21.31 -0.33 7.38
C ARG A 84 20.01 -1.13 7.35
N PRO A 85 19.97 -2.29 6.68
CA PRO A 85 18.81 -3.18 6.67
C PRO A 85 18.32 -3.58 8.08
N ALA A 86 19.24 -3.75 9.03
CA ALA A 86 18.90 -4.09 10.42
C ALA A 86 18.11 -3.00 11.16
N GLY A 87 18.13 -1.75 10.67
CA GLY A 87 17.43 -0.63 11.29
C GLY A 87 15.97 -0.46 10.88
N VAL A 88 15.47 -1.24 9.89
CA VAL A 88 14.10 -1.09 9.37
C VAL A 88 13.06 -1.28 10.48
N ALA A 89 13.20 -2.34 11.28
CA ALA A 89 12.27 -2.64 12.38
C ALA A 89 12.26 -1.53 13.45
N GLY A 90 13.43 -0.99 13.80
CA GLY A 90 13.53 0.12 14.76
C GLY A 90 12.84 1.39 14.25
N ARG A 91 13.01 1.73 12.98
CA ARG A 91 12.32 2.89 12.36
C ARG A 91 10.81 2.68 12.27
N ALA A 92 10.36 1.46 11.97
CA ALA A 92 8.95 1.12 11.98
C ALA A 92 8.35 1.28 13.39
N LEU A 93 9.05 0.80 14.42
CA LEU A 93 8.63 0.96 15.82
C LEU A 93 8.52 2.43 16.23
N VAL A 94 9.54 3.24 15.94
CA VAL A 94 9.50 4.68 16.22
C VAL A 94 8.34 5.35 15.49
N SER A 95 8.12 5.00 14.22
CA SER A 95 7.00 5.52 13.44
C SER A 95 5.64 5.13 14.03
N ALA A 96 5.49 3.89 14.51
CA ALA A 96 4.27 3.42 15.17
C ALA A 96 4.00 4.19 16.48
N VAL A 97 5.03 4.48 17.28
CA VAL A 97 4.89 5.31 18.49
C VAL A 97 4.44 6.73 18.13
N VAL A 98 5.02 7.33 17.08
CA VAL A 98 4.59 8.66 16.58
C VAL A 98 3.14 8.63 16.13
N VAL A 99 2.72 7.58 15.41
CA VAL A 99 1.32 7.39 14.97
C VAL A 99 0.38 7.28 16.17
N LEU A 100 0.73 6.50 17.20
CA LEU A 100 -0.09 6.35 18.39
C LEU A 100 -0.24 7.68 19.14
N ALA A 101 0.86 8.42 19.33
CA ALA A 101 0.82 9.74 19.96
C ALA A 101 -0.04 10.72 19.16
N ALA A 102 0.09 10.71 17.83
CA ALA A 102 -0.72 11.55 16.96
C ALA A 102 -2.21 11.17 16.97
N ALA A 103 -2.51 9.87 17.02
CA ALA A 103 -3.88 9.40 17.14
C ALA A 103 -4.54 9.87 18.43
N VAL A 104 -3.83 9.87 19.57
CA VAL A 104 -4.34 10.39 20.84
C VAL A 104 -4.68 11.88 20.73
N VAL A 105 -3.77 12.68 20.18
CA VAL A 105 -3.96 14.13 20.06
C VAL A 105 -5.10 14.46 19.10
N VAL A 106 -5.14 13.85 17.92
CA VAL A 106 -6.21 14.06 16.93
C VAL A 106 -7.56 13.58 17.47
N ALA A 107 -7.59 12.48 18.20
CA ALA A 107 -8.81 11.97 18.82
C ALA A 107 -9.35 12.93 19.89
N ALA A 108 -8.48 13.46 20.75
CA ALA A 108 -8.86 14.38 21.82
C ALA A 108 -9.49 15.70 21.30
N GLN A 109 -9.17 16.09 20.07
CA GLN A 109 -9.74 17.27 19.42
C GLN A 109 -11.04 16.99 18.66
N SER A 110 -11.44 15.73 18.52
CA SER A 110 -12.59 15.33 17.69
C SER A 110 -13.87 15.19 18.51
N SER A 111 -15.02 15.37 17.86
CA SER A 111 -16.34 15.10 18.45
C SER A 111 -16.60 13.62 18.74
N THR A 112 -15.79 12.71 18.17
CA THR A 112 -15.93 11.25 18.33
C THR A 112 -14.58 10.61 18.67
N PRO A 113 -14.00 10.90 19.86
CA PRO A 113 -12.62 10.54 20.19
C PRO A 113 -12.28 9.06 19.99
N GLY A 114 -13.16 8.15 20.43
CA GLY A 114 -12.93 6.71 20.30
C GLY A 114 -12.92 6.21 18.85
N GLU A 115 -13.83 6.68 18.00
CA GLU A 115 -13.83 6.34 16.57
C GLU A 115 -12.60 6.91 15.89
N ARG A 116 -12.30 8.19 16.14
CA ARG A 116 -11.18 8.88 15.52
C ARG A 116 -9.85 8.24 15.87
N PHE A 117 -9.66 7.87 17.14
CA PHE A 117 -8.47 7.16 17.60
C PHE A 117 -8.27 5.85 16.83
N ARG A 118 -9.28 4.97 16.83
CA ARG A 118 -9.19 3.65 16.17
C ARG A 118 -8.96 3.77 14.67
N SER A 119 -9.62 4.75 14.04
CA SER A 119 -9.47 5.07 12.62
C SER A 119 -8.03 5.47 12.27
N VAL A 120 -7.47 6.45 12.99
CA VAL A 120 -6.10 6.94 12.76
C VAL A 120 -5.05 5.87 13.11
N VAL A 121 -5.25 5.11 14.18
CA VAL A 121 -4.33 4.02 14.55
C VAL A 121 -4.32 2.93 13.48
N LEU A 122 -5.48 2.42 13.06
CA LEU A 122 -5.54 1.36 12.07
C LEU A 122 -4.89 1.80 10.75
N ALA A 123 -5.32 2.93 10.20
CA ALA A 123 -4.77 3.47 8.95
C ALA A 123 -3.27 3.80 9.08
N GLY A 124 -2.88 4.39 10.22
CA GLY A 124 -1.49 4.78 10.46
C GLY A 124 -0.55 3.58 10.60
N LEU A 125 -0.97 2.51 11.26
CA LEU A 125 -0.17 1.28 11.38
C LEU A 125 -0.03 0.56 10.04
N VAL A 126 -1.08 0.54 9.22
CA VAL A 126 -0.99 0.05 7.83
C VAL A 126 0.02 0.88 7.04
N GLY A 127 -0.02 2.20 7.18
CA GLY A 127 0.95 3.09 6.55
C GLY A 127 2.38 2.81 7.01
N VAL A 128 2.62 2.67 8.31
CA VAL A 128 3.92 2.30 8.87
C VAL A 128 4.42 0.96 8.30
N ALA A 129 3.55 -0.04 8.14
CA ALA A 129 3.92 -1.32 7.55
C ALA A 129 4.34 -1.17 6.07
N ILE A 130 3.58 -0.39 5.28
CA ILE A 130 3.92 -0.07 3.88
C ILE A 130 5.23 0.71 3.81
N GLY A 131 5.42 1.71 4.68
CA GLY A 131 6.65 2.49 4.77
C GLY A 131 7.87 1.65 5.14
N ALA A 132 7.72 0.71 6.06
CA ALA A 132 8.76 -0.24 6.43
C ALA A 132 9.10 -1.20 5.28
N LEU A 133 8.10 -1.62 4.50
CA LEU A 133 8.29 -2.41 3.28
C LEU A 133 9.06 -1.62 2.21
N LEU A 134 8.69 -0.35 1.97
CA LEU A 134 9.40 0.56 1.07
C LEU A 134 10.86 0.73 1.48
N ASP A 135 11.10 0.98 2.76
CA ASP A 135 12.43 1.11 3.35
C ASP A 135 13.25 -0.19 3.20
N ALA A 136 12.66 -1.35 3.50
CA ALA A 136 13.29 -2.65 3.29
C ALA A 136 13.63 -2.90 1.82
N ALA A 137 12.69 -2.62 0.91
CA ALA A 137 12.88 -2.78 -0.53
C ALA A 137 14.00 -1.88 -1.05
N TRP A 138 14.08 -0.64 -0.54
CA TRP A 138 15.13 0.31 -0.90
C TRP A 138 16.53 -0.21 -0.58
N HIS A 139 16.70 -0.84 0.59
CA HIS A 139 17.98 -1.45 0.96
C HIS A 139 18.25 -2.73 0.17
N ALA A 140 17.20 -3.54 -0.07
CA ALA A 140 17.32 -4.82 -0.76
C ALA A 140 17.58 -4.69 -2.27
N ARG A 141 17.15 -3.60 -2.92
CA ARG A 141 17.23 -3.45 -4.39
C ARG A 141 18.63 -3.54 -4.99
N HIS A 142 19.66 -3.17 -4.21
CA HIS A 142 21.05 -3.21 -4.68
C HIS A 142 21.60 -4.64 -4.69
N SER A 143 21.12 -5.48 -3.77
CA SER A 143 21.51 -6.89 -3.67
C SER A 143 20.60 -7.78 -4.50
N ALA A 144 19.33 -7.41 -4.68
CA ALA A 144 18.37 -8.15 -5.49
C ALA A 144 18.81 -8.20 -6.96
N ALA A 145 19.02 -9.40 -7.51
CA ALA A 145 19.01 -9.55 -8.96
C ALA A 145 18.19 -10.77 -9.38
N HIS A 146 18.40 -11.23 -10.61
CA HIS A 146 17.58 -12.24 -11.26
C HIS A 146 17.45 -13.52 -10.42
N ALA A 147 16.24 -14.06 -10.44
CA ALA A 147 15.94 -15.37 -9.90
C ALA A 147 16.78 -16.45 -10.60
N SER A 148 17.11 -17.54 -9.88
CA SER A 148 17.80 -18.70 -10.48
C SER A 148 16.94 -19.34 -11.59
N GLY A 149 17.54 -20.12 -12.49
CA GLY A 149 16.80 -20.80 -13.56
C GLY A 149 15.69 -21.74 -13.07
N ARG A 150 15.88 -22.40 -11.91
CA ARG A 150 14.83 -23.21 -11.26
C ARG A 150 13.71 -22.34 -10.71
N THR A 151 14.07 -21.28 -9.97
CA THR A 151 13.10 -20.32 -9.43
C THR A 151 12.28 -19.64 -10.53
N ARG A 152 12.90 -19.29 -11.67
CA ARG A 152 12.22 -18.68 -12.81
C ARG A 152 11.22 -19.62 -13.47
N ARG A 153 11.54 -20.92 -13.59
CA ARG A 153 10.59 -21.93 -14.11
C ARG A 153 9.37 -22.08 -13.22
N VAL A 154 9.58 -22.22 -11.91
CA VAL A 154 8.49 -22.27 -10.93
C VAL A 154 7.67 -20.99 -10.96
N ALA A 155 8.33 -19.82 -11.00
CA ALA A 155 7.66 -18.53 -11.10
C ALA A 155 6.80 -18.42 -12.37
N TRP A 156 7.26 -18.91 -13.53
CA TRP A 156 6.45 -18.96 -14.75
C TRP A 156 5.22 -19.86 -14.60
N THR A 157 5.36 -21.04 -13.99
CA THR A 157 4.23 -21.95 -13.79
C THR A 157 3.18 -21.32 -12.87
N LEU A 158 3.62 -20.76 -11.74
CA LEU A 158 2.73 -20.08 -10.80
C LEU A 158 2.12 -18.82 -11.41
N ALA A 159 2.90 -18.05 -12.17
CA ALA A 159 2.40 -16.86 -12.87
C ALA A 159 1.36 -17.22 -13.93
N ALA A 160 1.54 -18.32 -14.67
CA ALA A 160 0.57 -18.78 -15.65
C ALA A 160 -0.73 -19.28 -14.99
N ALA A 161 -0.62 -20.07 -13.93
CA ALA A 161 -1.78 -20.52 -13.16
C ALA A 161 -2.54 -19.34 -12.53
N TYR A 162 -1.80 -18.37 -11.98
CA TYR A 162 -2.37 -17.15 -11.43
C TYR A 162 -2.99 -16.25 -12.52
N ALA A 163 -2.34 -16.09 -13.67
CA ALA A 163 -2.89 -15.33 -14.80
C ALA A 163 -4.20 -15.96 -15.31
N LEU A 164 -4.27 -17.30 -15.37
CA LEU A 164 -5.52 -18.00 -15.67
C LEU A 164 -6.60 -17.69 -14.63
N LEU A 165 -6.27 -17.74 -13.33
CA LEU A 165 -7.20 -17.37 -12.26
C LEU A 165 -7.70 -15.92 -12.42
N VAL A 166 -6.81 -14.97 -12.70
CA VAL A 166 -7.17 -13.57 -12.93
C VAL A 166 -8.13 -13.44 -14.11
N VAL A 167 -7.85 -14.11 -15.23
CA VAL A 167 -8.74 -14.09 -16.40
C VAL A 167 -10.11 -14.67 -16.04
N LEU A 168 -10.16 -15.84 -15.40
CA LEU A 168 -11.42 -16.47 -15.00
C LEU A 168 -12.26 -15.58 -14.08
N VAL A 169 -11.62 -14.91 -13.11
CA VAL A 169 -12.26 -13.95 -12.21
C VAL A 169 -12.72 -12.69 -12.94
N ALA A 170 -11.87 -12.13 -13.80
CA ALA A 170 -12.14 -10.90 -14.54
C ALA A 170 -13.26 -11.08 -15.57
N THR A 171 -13.35 -12.26 -16.20
CA THR A 171 -14.39 -12.57 -17.19
C THR A 171 -15.63 -13.20 -16.57
N ALA A 172 -15.69 -13.35 -15.24
CA ALA A 172 -16.88 -13.85 -14.56
C ALA A 172 -18.05 -12.87 -14.75
N GLY A 173 -19.16 -13.37 -15.30
CA GLY A 173 -20.38 -12.60 -15.60
C GLY A 173 -21.04 -11.93 -14.40
N SER A 174 -20.73 -12.39 -13.19
CA SER A 174 -21.18 -11.80 -11.92
C SER A 174 -19.99 -11.48 -11.01
N PRO A 175 -20.13 -10.52 -10.07
CA PRO A 175 -19.15 -10.31 -9.01
C PRO A 175 -18.86 -11.61 -8.27
N VAL A 176 -17.57 -11.90 -8.03
CA VAL A 176 -17.11 -13.17 -7.44
C VAL A 176 -17.65 -13.36 -6.03
N ASP A 177 -17.91 -12.26 -5.34
CA ASP A 177 -18.33 -12.21 -3.96
C ASP A 177 -19.86 -12.23 -3.79
N ARG A 178 -20.65 -12.26 -4.89
CA ARG A 178 -22.12 -12.25 -4.85
C ARG A 178 -22.71 -13.31 -3.92
N GLY A 179 -22.08 -14.50 -3.87
CA GLY A 179 -22.51 -15.59 -2.99
C GLY A 179 -22.15 -15.41 -1.51
N ILE A 180 -21.11 -14.63 -1.20
CA ILE A 180 -20.62 -14.39 0.16
C ILE A 180 -21.04 -13.02 0.72
N HIS A 181 -21.66 -12.16 -0.09
CA HIS A 181 -22.07 -10.81 0.30
C HIS A 181 -22.87 -10.74 1.62
N PRO A 182 -23.88 -11.61 1.89
CA PRO A 182 -24.58 -11.58 3.18
C PRO A 182 -23.70 -11.95 4.38
N TRP A 183 -22.69 -12.77 4.17
CA TRP A 183 -21.73 -13.15 5.21
C TRP A 183 -20.72 -12.04 5.47
N LEU A 184 -20.23 -11.38 4.40
CA LEU A 184 -19.35 -10.23 4.49
C LEU A 184 -20.00 -9.07 5.23
N THR A 185 -21.24 -8.71 4.90
CA THR A 185 -21.96 -7.62 5.57
C THR A 185 -22.18 -7.91 7.05
N ARG A 186 -22.51 -9.16 7.41
CA ARG A 186 -22.61 -9.59 8.82
C ARG A 186 -21.26 -9.52 9.55
N ALA A 187 -20.17 -9.95 8.89
CA ALA A 187 -18.83 -9.91 9.45
C ALA A 187 -18.36 -8.47 9.68
N ILE A 188 -18.59 -7.58 8.72
CA ILE A 188 -18.31 -6.14 8.83
C ILE A 188 -19.10 -5.54 9.99
N ALA A 189 -20.41 -5.82 10.06
CA ALA A 189 -21.25 -5.34 11.16
C ALA A 189 -20.78 -5.87 12.53
N ALA A 190 -20.31 -7.12 12.59
CA ALA A 190 -19.69 -7.67 13.80
C ALA A 190 -18.38 -6.95 14.15
N GLY A 191 -17.54 -6.67 13.16
CA GLY A 191 -16.34 -5.85 13.32
C GLY A 191 -16.65 -4.48 13.90
N HIS A 192 -17.66 -3.78 13.38
CA HIS A 192 -18.09 -2.48 13.91
C HIS A 192 -18.55 -2.56 15.37
N ARG A 193 -19.26 -3.63 15.76
CA ARG A 193 -19.63 -3.88 17.17
C ARG A 193 -18.42 -4.13 18.07
N LEU A 194 -17.39 -4.78 17.55
CA LEU A 194 -16.09 -4.97 18.24
C LEU A 194 -15.18 -3.74 18.18
N GLY A 195 -15.61 -2.72 17.46
CA GLY A 195 -14.97 -1.43 17.41
C GLY A 195 -14.06 -1.16 16.21
N ALA A 196 -14.20 -1.92 15.13
CA ALA A 196 -13.59 -1.56 13.86
C ALA A 196 -14.07 -0.15 13.41
N PRO A 197 -13.22 0.64 12.74
CA PRO A 197 -13.60 1.95 12.23
C PRO A 197 -14.80 1.88 11.28
N GLN A 198 -15.64 2.92 11.27
CA GLN A 198 -16.87 2.94 10.48
C GLN A 198 -16.61 2.97 8.97
N TRP A 199 -15.44 3.46 8.56
CA TRP A 199 -15.02 3.42 7.16
C TRP A 199 -14.68 2.02 6.66
N LEU A 200 -14.54 1.04 7.56
CA LEU A 200 -14.32 -0.36 7.20
C LEU A 200 -15.66 -0.97 6.77
N ASP A 201 -16.15 -0.54 5.62
CA ASP A 201 -17.38 -0.98 4.99
C ASP A 201 -17.11 -1.96 3.84
N TYR A 202 -18.15 -2.35 3.12
CA TYR A 202 -18.03 -3.30 2.01
C TYR A 202 -17.09 -2.79 0.90
N GLY A 203 -17.19 -1.50 0.51
CA GLY A 203 -16.33 -0.93 -0.54
C GLY A 203 -14.86 -0.90 -0.13
N SER A 204 -14.56 -0.61 1.14
CA SER A 204 -13.18 -0.67 1.64
C SER A 204 -12.61 -2.10 1.65
N VAL A 205 -13.45 -3.10 1.93
CA VAL A 205 -13.07 -4.51 1.90
C VAL A 205 -12.84 -4.97 0.47
N GLU A 206 -13.72 -4.60 -0.46
CA GLU A 206 -13.59 -4.86 -1.89
C GLU A 206 -12.28 -4.26 -2.44
N PHE A 207 -12.04 -2.97 -2.18
CA PHE A 207 -10.81 -2.31 -2.57
C PHE A 207 -9.57 -3.01 -2.00
N THR A 208 -9.59 -3.36 -0.71
CA THR A 208 -8.47 -4.05 -0.05
C THR A 208 -8.26 -5.46 -0.61
N ALA A 209 -9.34 -6.18 -0.91
CA ALA A 209 -9.28 -7.49 -1.53
C ALA A 209 -8.65 -7.42 -2.92
N ASN A 210 -9.00 -6.40 -3.72
CA ASN A 210 -8.40 -6.17 -5.05
C ASN A 210 -6.90 -5.84 -4.94
N VAL A 211 -6.49 -5.02 -3.96
CA VAL A 211 -5.06 -4.81 -3.64
C VAL A 211 -4.37 -6.14 -3.37
N LEU A 212 -4.89 -6.95 -2.45
CA LEU A 212 -4.29 -8.23 -2.08
C LEU A 212 -4.28 -9.23 -3.24
N PHE A 213 -5.33 -9.23 -4.06
CA PHE A 213 -5.43 -10.07 -5.24
C PHE A 213 -4.33 -9.73 -6.25
N PHE A 214 -4.01 -8.46 -6.47
CA PHE A 214 -2.95 -8.04 -7.40
C PHE A 214 -1.52 -8.08 -6.84
N VAL A 215 -1.32 -8.34 -5.55
CA VAL A 215 0.04 -8.53 -4.97
C VAL A 215 0.83 -9.65 -5.67
N PRO A 216 0.28 -10.87 -5.84
CA PRO A 216 0.92 -11.92 -6.63
C PRO A 216 1.34 -11.49 -8.05
N PHE A 217 0.51 -10.68 -8.73
CA PHE A 217 0.84 -10.17 -10.07
C PHE A 217 2.19 -9.43 -10.07
N GLY A 218 2.30 -8.39 -9.24
CA GLY A 218 3.51 -7.57 -9.18
C GLY A 218 4.73 -8.37 -8.71
N PHE A 219 4.51 -9.28 -7.76
CA PHE A 219 5.54 -10.17 -7.24
C PHE A 219 6.11 -11.09 -8.33
N PHE A 220 5.25 -11.78 -9.09
CA PHE A 220 5.69 -12.68 -10.15
C PHE A 220 6.37 -11.93 -11.30
N VAL A 221 5.82 -10.79 -11.74
CA VAL A 221 6.47 -9.98 -12.78
C VAL A 221 7.88 -9.58 -12.32
N LEU A 222 8.05 -9.15 -11.07
CA LEU A 222 9.40 -8.85 -10.57
C LEU A 222 10.31 -10.10 -10.54
N LEU A 223 9.82 -11.26 -10.13
CA LEU A 223 10.63 -12.49 -10.14
C LEU A 223 11.08 -12.88 -11.55
N LEU A 224 10.23 -12.66 -12.55
CA LEU A 224 10.47 -13.02 -13.95
C LEU A 224 11.43 -12.07 -14.67
N PHE A 225 11.28 -10.76 -14.44
CA PHE A 225 12.04 -9.71 -15.11
C PHE A 225 13.19 -9.13 -14.26
N GLY A 226 13.25 -9.50 -12.98
CA GLY A 226 14.28 -9.10 -12.03
C GLY A 226 14.07 -7.69 -11.45
N ALA A 227 14.76 -7.43 -10.33
CA ALA A 227 14.63 -6.17 -9.58
C ALA A 227 15.07 -4.91 -10.35
N ARG A 228 15.84 -5.04 -11.43
CA ARG A 228 16.21 -3.89 -12.29
C ARG A 228 15.04 -3.37 -13.13
N ALA A 229 14.08 -4.25 -13.44
CA ALA A 229 12.89 -3.94 -14.21
C ALA A 229 11.66 -3.81 -13.30
N TRP A 230 11.84 -3.34 -12.06
CA TRP A 230 10.75 -3.19 -11.08
C TRP A 230 9.56 -2.35 -11.60
N TRP A 231 9.85 -1.35 -12.46
CA TRP A 231 8.84 -0.51 -13.09
C TRP A 231 7.91 -1.30 -14.01
N VAL A 232 8.36 -2.43 -14.59
CA VAL A 232 7.56 -3.29 -15.45
C VAL A 232 6.41 -3.94 -14.66
N GLY A 233 6.66 -4.34 -13.40
CA GLY A 233 5.60 -4.87 -12.54
C GLY A 233 4.54 -3.82 -12.19
N MET A 234 4.96 -2.58 -11.93
CA MET A 234 4.05 -1.48 -11.60
C MET A 234 3.24 -1.04 -12.82
N LEU A 235 3.91 -0.75 -13.93
CA LEU A 235 3.25 -0.35 -15.18
C LEU A 235 2.40 -1.49 -15.75
N GLY A 236 2.89 -2.72 -15.68
CA GLY A 236 2.14 -3.90 -16.11
C GLY A 236 0.86 -4.09 -15.30
N GLY A 237 0.89 -3.82 -13.99
CA GLY A 237 -0.30 -3.91 -13.13
C GLY A 237 -1.34 -2.86 -13.48
N PHE A 238 -0.89 -1.62 -13.71
CA PHE A 238 -1.76 -0.53 -14.18
C PHE A 238 -2.39 -0.86 -15.53
N LEU A 239 -1.58 -1.26 -16.52
CA LEU A 239 -2.08 -1.59 -17.86
C LEU A 239 -3.00 -2.81 -17.85
N ALA A 240 -2.68 -3.84 -17.07
CA ALA A 240 -3.54 -5.01 -16.91
C ALA A 240 -4.87 -4.62 -16.27
N SER A 241 -4.87 -3.75 -15.26
CA SER A 241 -6.11 -3.28 -14.65
C SER A 241 -6.96 -2.47 -15.63
N CYS A 242 -6.36 -1.51 -16.36
CA CYS A 242 -7.08 -0.77 -17.40
C CYS A 242 -7.65 -1.70 -18.49
N ALA A 243 -6.91 -2.74 -18.88
CA ALA A 243 -7.38 -3.72 -19.85
C ALA A 243 -8.57 -4.54 -19.32
N ILE A 244 -8.52 -4.98 -18.05
CA ILE A 244 -9.62 -5.69 -17.39
C ILE A 244 -10.87 -4.81 -17.35
N GLU A 245 -10.75 -3.57 -16.86
CA GLU A 245 -11.87 -2.61 -16.80
C GLU A 245 -12.47 -2.34 -18.18
N THR A 246 -11.62 -2.18 -19.20
CA THR A 246 -12.07 -1.95 -20.58
C THR A 246 -12.82 -3.16 -21.12
N VAL A 247 -12.32 -4.38 -20.90
CA VAL A 247 -12.99 -5.61 -21.32
C VAL A 247 -14.32 -5.77 -20.60
N GLN A 248 -14.37 -5.49 -19.30
CA GLN A 248 -15.61 -5.55 -18.52
C GLN A 248 -16.65 -4.55 -19.02
N ALA A 249 -16.26 -3.30 -19.22
CA ALA A 249 -17.16 -2.26 -19.71
C ALA A 249 -17.70 -2.53 -21.13
N LEU A 250 -16.90 -3.13 -22.02
CA LEU A 250 -17.30 -3.39 -23.40
C LEU A 250 -18.07 -4.69 -23.59
N PHE A 251 -17.80 -5.73 -22.79
CA PHE A 251 -18.28 -7.09 -23.06
C PHE A 251 -19.12 -7.71 -21.93
N LEU A 252 -19.18 -7.10 -20.73
CA LEU A 252 -19.91 -7.63 -19.58
C LEU A 252 -21.00 -6.65 -19.15
N PRO A 253 -22.26 -6.82 -19.60
CA PRO A 253 -23.35 -5.84 -19.40
C PRO A 253 -23.68 -5.54 -17.93
N ALA A 254 -23.29 -6.42 -17.02
CA ALA A 254 -23.50 -6.30 -15.58
C ALA A 254 -22.31 -5.65 -14.84
N ARG A 255 -21.25 -5.23 -15.55
CA ARG A 255 -20.05 -4.62 -14.98
C ARG A 255 -19.81 -3.24 -15.60
N PHE A 256 -19.35 -2.31 -14.77
CA PHE A 256 -19.03 -0.94 -15.16
C PHE A 256 -17.56 -0.68 -14.88
N ALA A 257 -16.92 0.16 -15.69
CA ALA A 257 -15.55 0.56 -15.47
C ALA A 257 -15.42 1.36 -14.15
N SER A 258 -14.42 1.00 -13.35
CA SER A 258 -14.20 1.54 -12.01
C SER A 258 -12.78 2.06 -11.86
N VAL A 259 -12.64 3.34 -11.50
CA VAL A 259 -11.34 3.93 -11.16
C VAL A 259 -10.83 3.34 -9.85
N ASP A 260 -11.72 2.97 -8.93
CA ASP A 260 -11.37 2.33 -7.66
C ASP A 260 -10.65 0.98 -7.89
N ASP A 261 -11.06 0.24 -8.92
CA ASP A 261 -10.44 -1.04 -9.30
C ASP A 261 -9.08 -0.84 -9.97
N VAL A 262 -8.93 0.17 -10.83
CA VAL A 262 -7.61 0.56 -11.35
C VAL A 262 -6.66 0.94 -10.22
N LEU A 263 -7.12 1.74 -9.26
CA LEU A 263 -6.31 2.18 -8.12
C LEU A 263 -5.92 1.04 -7.19
N SER A 264 -6.86 0.17 -6.83
CA SER A 264 -6.60 -0.98 -5.93
C SER A 264 -5.66 -1.99 -6.57
N ASN A 265 -5.94 -2.42 -7.81
CA ASN A 265 -5.11 -3.37 -8.54
C ASN A 265 -3.69 -2.84 -8.77
N THR A 266 -3.56 -1.56 -9.15
CA THR A 266 -2.24 -0.93 -9.31
C THR A 266 -1.49 -0.87 -7.99
N SER A 267 -2.17 -0.53 -6.89
CA SER A 267 -1.57 -0.53 -5.54
C SER A 267 -1.11 -1.94 -5.14
N GLY A 268 -1.89 -2.97 -5.45
CA GLY A 268 -1.52 -4.37 -5.27
C GLY A 268 -0.26 -4.74 -6.03
N ALA A 269 -0.17 -4.39 -7.32
CA ALA A 269 1.01 -4.65 -8.13
C ALA A 269 2.26 -3.95 -7.57
N VAL A 270 2.13 -2.70 -7.10
CA VAL A 270 3.22 -1.98 -6.43
C VAL A 270 3.68 -2.71 -5.18
N LEU A 271 2.76 -3.12 -4.29
CA LEU A 271 3.10 -3.87 -3.08
C LEU A 271 3.77 -5.22 -3.42
N GLY A 272 3.29 -5.92 -4.43
CA GLY A 272 3.88 -7.16 -4.95
C GLY A 272 5.33 -6.98 -5.42
N VAL A 273 5.59 -5.91 -6.18
CA VAL A 273 6.94 -5.52 -6.61
C VAL A 273 7.85 -5.26 -5.40
N LEU A 274 7.38 -4.52 -4.41
CA LEU A 274 8.18 -4.23 -3.20
C LEU A 274 8.51 -5.51 -2.43
N LEU A 275 7.54 -6.39 -2.24
CA LEU A 275 7.74 -7.70 -1.61
C LEU A 275 8.75 -8.54 -2.38
N GLY A 276 8.65 -8.59 -3.71
CA GLY A 276 9.59 -9.32 -4.54
C GLY A 276 11.02 -8.80 -4.40
N ILE A 277 11.21 -7.48 -4.30
CA ILE A 277 12.55 -6.87 -4.14
C ILE A 277 13.15 -7.33 -2.81
N VAL A 278 12.37 -7.28 -1.74
CA VAL A 278 12.80 -7.73 -0.41
C VAL A 278 13.16 -9.21 -0.42
N VAL A 279 12.28 -10.07 -0.97
CA VAL A 279 12.49 -11.52 -1.04
C VAL A 279 13.75 -11.86 -1.82
N LEU A 280 13.93 -11.30 -3.02
CA LEU A 280 15.12 -11.53 -3.85
C LEU A 280 16.40 -11.01 -3.18
N GLY A 281 16.34 -9.84 -2.54
CA GLY A 281 17.49 -9.28 -1.83
C GLY A 281 17.92 -10.15 -0.64
N ARG A 282 16.96 -10.61 0.17
CA ARG A 282 17.24 -11.48 1.34
C ARG A 282 17.78 -12.85 0.92
N ALA A 283 17.18 -13.48 -0.10
CA ALA A 283 17.64 -14.77 -0.60
C ALA A 283 19.12 -14.76 -1.02
N ARG A 284 19.59 -13.64 -1.61
CA ARG A 284 20.99 -13.48 -1.97
C ARG A 284 21.93 -13.30 -0.78
N VAL A 285 21.55 -12.47 0.20
CA VAL A 285 22.36 -12.26 1.40
C VAL A 285 22.55 -13.58 2.14
N SER A 286 21.48 -14.38 2.26
CA SER A 286 21.55 -15.73 2.83
C SER A 286 22.46 -16.67 2.05
N ALA A 287 22.39 -16.68 0.72
CA ALA A 287 23.25 -17.52 -0.12
C ALA A 287 24.74 -17.15 0.00
N ALA A 288 25.06 -15.85 0.05
CA ALA A 288 26.44 -15.38 0.21
C ALA A 288 27.02 -15.72 1.61
N GLY A 289 26.22 -15.55 2.67
CA GLY A 289 26.65 -15.89 4.03
C GLY A 289 26.83 -17.40 4.26
N GLY A 290 26.09 -18.24 3.54
CA GLY A 290 26.27 -19.71 3.57
C GLY A 290 27.58 -20.16 2.92
N GLN A 291 27.99 -19.53 1.82
CA GLN A 291 29.25 -19.85 1.13
C GLN A 291 30.48 -19.48 1.97
N SER A 292 30.47 -18.34 2.66
CA SER A 292 31.58 -17.95 3.56
C SER A 292 31.71 -18.85 4.79
N ARG A 293 30.62 -19.45 5.28
CA ARG A 293 30.67 -20.40 6.42
C ARG A 293 31.10 -21.80 6.03
N ALA A 294 30.91 -22.20 4.77
CA ALA A 294 31.36 -23.50 4.26
C ALA A 294 32.85 -23.50 3.85
N ALA A 295 33.48 -22.32 3.78
CA ALA A 295 34.88 -22.13 3.41
C ALA A 295 35.83 -21.96 4.60
N VAL A 296 35.32 -22.11 5.83
CA VAL A 296 36.06 -22.07 7.11
C VAL A 296 35.93 -23.43 7.77
#